data_AF-A0A6J1WUB1-F1
#
_entry.id   AF-A0A6J1WUB1-F1
#
_cell.length_a   1.000
_cell.length_b   1.000
_cell.length_c   1.000
_cell.angle_alpha   90.00
_cell.angle_beta   90.00
_cell.angle_gamma   90.00
#
_symmetry.space_group_name_H-M   'P 1'
#
loop_
_entity.id
_entity.type
_entity.pdbx_description
1 polymer ?
#
loop_
_entity_poly.entity_id
_entity_poly.type
_entity_poly.pdbx_seq_one_letter_code
_entity_poly.pdbx_strand_id
1 'polypeptide(L)'
;MANMLIRTRHLKCKTKVALMLRVTLFFAIPFAYFVFMWSINNIKKYDEAIYLKSDFSISSSRKLLGIVDSDRNCTPAAILEFPPDGLTRSQRQHGFILVHCLLAVYCFLLLGAVCEQYFVPVIDMICERLNMEADIAGATFMAAASSCPELFINCVGTFVTKGDLGVGAIVGSAVFNVLAVPACSALIAGRVIDLDWWSISRDCLMYAVAVITLILTLLDDKIYWHEALLLVLMYTVYILTMVFNGWLGSIAKSGCCLFKKPKLYTETTLLIIKEKQHSLDPSRRMYYTIHSNVDHGMEMTKRHNSTGSDISSKSSIWSWPDEKKSSLKKCFWVLTWPISLLLWITIPDCRRHPRLYPLTFIMCISWIGGVSYLIAWIITIFGDTLNLPDSITGLTILAAGTSLPEAVSSVIVTVQGNGTMAISNCIGSNTFDILLCLGLPWLVKSLFYPITPGNYWVSLNSSGISYNAISLLSTLFALYGCLALNKFQLDWKIGTTCAIAYVGFLIIATLIELNVFFVVNLPTCLHW
;
A
#
# COMPACT_ATOMS: atom_id res chain seq x y z
N MET A 1 2.30 39.39 -34.43
CA MET A 1 2.72 38.05 -34.88
C MET A 1 3.93 37.47 -34.13
N ALA A 2 4.95 38.25 -33.77
CA ALA A 2 6.13 37.76 -33.03
C ALA A 2 5.82 37.08 -31.68
N ASN A 3 4.89 37.63 -30.89
CA ASN A 3 4.49 37.03 -29.60
C ASN A 3 3.74 35.69 -29.74
N MET A 4 3.14 35.40 -30.91
CA MET A 4 2.42 34.16 -31.19
C MET A 4 3.39 33.03 -31.63
N LEU A 5 4.48 33.41 -32.32
CA LEU A 5 5.58 32.51 -32.71
C LEU A 5 6.46 32.11 -31.51
N ILE A 6 6.69 33.03 -30.56
CA ILE A 6 7.42 32.73 -29.32
C ILE A 6 6.63 31.75 -28.44
N ARG A 7 5.29 31.92 -28.36
CA ARG A 7 4.41 31.03 -27.58
C ARG A 7 4.32 29.61 -28.17
N THR A 8 4.33 29.47 -29.50
CA THR A 8 4.34 28.15 -30.19
C THR A 8 5.70 27.45 -30.13
N ARG A 9 6.82 28.20 -30.18
CA ARG A 9 8.17 27.63 -29.94
C ARG A 9 8.36 27.21 -28.48
N HIS A 10 7.88 27.98 -27.51
CA HIS A 10 7.92 27.60 -26.09
C HIS A 10 7.10 26.35 -25.80
N LEU A 11 5.90 26.19 -26.39
CA LEU A 11 5.12 24.96 -26.25
C LEU A 11 5.88 23.76 -26.82
N LYS A 12 6.42 23.86 -28.04
CA LYS A 12 7.21 22.78 -28.68
C LYS A 12 8.47 22.41 -27.89
N CYS A 13 9.15 23.38 -27.27
CA CYS A 13 10.31 23.12 -26.42
C CYS A 13 9.91 22.40 -25.12
N LYS A 14 8.80 22.82 -24.49
CA LYS A 14 8.21 22.18 -23.30
C LYS A 14 7.81 20.72 -23.58
N THR A 15 7.27 20.44 -24.77
CA THR A 15 6.94 19.06 -25.18
C THR A 15 8.19 18.25 -25.48
N LYS A 16 9.23 18.82 -26.11
CA LYS A 16 10.46 18.11 -26.47
C LYS A 16 11.33 17.76 -25.25
N VAL A 17 11.49 18.66 -24.29
CA VAL A 17 12.27 18.39 -23.07
C VAL A 17 11.54 17.39 -22.16
N ALA A 18 10.21 17.53 -22.01
CA ALA A 18 9.41 16.54 -21.30
C ALA A 18 9.43 15.18 -22.00
N LEU A 19 9.37 15.14 -23.34
CA LEU A 19 9.51 13.90 -24.11
C LEU A 19 10.91 13.29 -23.96
N MET A 20 11.97 14.10 -24.02
CA MET A 20 13.34 13.63 -23.79
C MET A 20 13.50 13.05 -22.39
N LEU A 21 13.05 13.76 -21.34
CA LEU A 21 13.10 13.24 -19.97
C LEU A 21 12.23 11.97 -19.79
N ARG A 22 11.06 11.90 -20.45
CA ARG A 22 10.21 10.69 -20.48
C ARG A 22 10.94 9.51 -21.09
N VAL A 23 11.60 9.73 -22.23
CA VAL A 23 12.36 8.72 -22.95
C VAL A 23 13.59 8.31 -22.13
N THR A 24 14.31 9.26 -21.54
CA THR A 24 15.47 8.96 -20.69
C THR A 24 15.06 8.17 -19.45
N LEU A 25 13.99 8.54 -18.74
CA LEU A 25 13.49 7.77 -17.58
C LEU A 25 12.91 6.40 -18.01
N PHE A 26 12.22 6.33 -19.14
CA PHE A 26 11.65 5.09 -19.65
C PHE A 26 12.71 4.09 -20.12
N PHE A 27 13.85 4.54 -20.65
CA PHE A 27 14.93 3.64 -21.09
C PHE A 27 16.02 3.44 -20.02
N ALA A 28 16.37 4.46 -19.24
CA ALA A 28 17.46 4.37 -18.28
C ALA A 28 17.14 3.41 -17.13
N ILE A 29 15.88 3.33 -16.69
CA ILE A 29 15.55 2.50 -15.54
C ILE A 29 15.40 1.00 -15.91
N PRO A 30 14.77 0.60 -17.03
CA PRO A 30 14.85 -0.78 -17.52
C PRO A 30 16.27 -1.19 -17.94
N PHE A 31 17.08 -0.26 -18.46
CA PHE A 31 18.49 -0.51 -18.75
C PHE A 31 19.29 -0.72 -17.46
N ALA A 32 19.07 0.10 -16.44
CA ALA A 32 19.66 -0.09 -15.12
C ALA A 32 19.22 -1.42 -14.49
N TYR A 33 17.94 -1.78 -14.61
CA TYR A 33 17.41 -3.07 -14.18
C TYR A 33 18.03 -4.25 -14.93
N PHE A 34 18.20 -4.15 -16.25
CA PHE A 34 18.82 -5.21 -17.05
C PHE A 34 20.32 -5.37 -16.73
N VAL A 35 21.04 -4.26 -16.57
CA VAL A 35 22.44 -4.25 -16.11
C VAL A 35 22.56 -4.82 -14.70
N PHE A 36 21.61 -4.51 -13.83
CA PHE A 36 21.54 -5.02 -12.46
C PHE A 36 21.25 -6.53 -12.41
N MET A 37 20.26 -7.01 -13.18
CA MET A 37 19.96 -8.44 -13.32
C MET A 37 21.11 -9.22 -13.95
N TRP A 38 21.82 -8.64 -14.92
CA TRP A 38 23.07 -9.22 -15.44
C TRP A 38 24.10 -9.32 -14.30
N SER A 39 24.31 -8.26 -13.53
CA SER A 39 25.26 -8.25 -12.41
C SER A 39 24.91 -9.29 -11.34
N ILE A 40 23.63 -9.46 -10.98
CA ILE A 40 23.18 -10.47 -10.02
C ILE A 40 23.42 -11.89 -10.56
N ASN A 41 23.09 -12.15 -11.82
CA ASN A 41 23.35 -13.46 -12.43
C ASN A 41 24.84 -13.80 -12.43
N ASN A 42 25.72 -12.80 -12.57
CA ASN A 42 27.15 -13.02 -12.41
C ASN A 42 27.52 -13.33 -10.95
N ILE A 43 26.98 -12.61 -9.96
CA ILE A 43 27.25 -12.84 -8.53
C ILE A 43 26.78 -14.23 -8.08
N LYS A 44 25.55 -14.64 -8.42
CA LYS A 44 25.05 -16.00 -8.10
C LYS A 44 25.92 -17.10 -8.73
N LYS A 45 26.45 -16.85 -9.93
CA LYS A 45 27.38 -17.75 -10.62
C LYS A 45 28.77 -17.82 -9.96
N TYR A 46 29.19 -16.73 -9.30
CA TYR A 46 30.40 -16.73 -8.46
C TYR A 46 30.18 -17.45 -7.14
N ASP A 47 29.03 -17.28 -6.49
CA ASP A 47 28.70 -17.97 -5.23
C ASP A 47 28.51 -19.47 -5.42
N GLU A 48 27.78 -19.92 -6.45
CA GLU A 48 27.69 -21.35 -6.77
C GLU A 48 29.08 -21.97 -7.04
N ALA A 49 30.00 -21.21 -7.67
CA ALA A 49 31.37 -21.66 -7.90
C ALA A 49 32.22 -21.70 -6.60
N ILE A 50 31.87 -20.91 -5.58
CA ILE A 50 32.51 -20.93 -4.27
C ILE A 50 31.98 -22.08 -3.41
N TYR A 51 30.66 -22.35 -3.43
CA TYR A 51 30.06 -23.48 -2.69
C TYR A 51 30.52 -24.85 -3.22
N LEU A 52 30.61 -25.02 -4.54
CA LEU A 52 31.21 -26.22 -5.15
C LEU A 52 32.69 -26.42 -4.77
N LYS A 53 33.38 -25.33 -4.41
CA LYS A 53 34.80 -25.37 -3.97
C LYS A 53 34.94 -25.61 -2.47
N SER A 54 33.94 -25.25 -1.65
CA SER A 54 33.90 -25.58 -0.22
C SER A 54 33.47 -27.02 0.07
N ASP A 55 32.61 -27.62 -0.75
CA ASP A 55 32.23 -29.03 -0.58
C ASP A 55 33.39 -30.00 -0.81
N PHE A 56 34.40 -29.61 -1.60
CA PHE A 56 35.61 -30.41 -1.77
C PHE A 56 36.54 -30.36 -0.54
N SER A 57 36.38 -29.40 0.38
CA SER A 57 37.26 -29.23 1.56
C SER A 57 36.64 -29.67 2.90
N ILE A 58 35.35 -30.02 2.95
CA ILE A 58 34.64 -30.44 4.18
C ILE A 58 34.38 -31.97 4.18
N SER A 59 35.33 -32.78 3.70
CA SER A 59 35.28 -34.25 3.87
C SER A 59 35.90 -34.75 5.19
N SER A 60 36.23 -33.83 6.12
CA SER A 60 36.83 -34.21 7.40
C SER A 60 36.42 -33.26 8.53
N SER A 61 35.29 -33.56 9.18
CA SER A 61 35.12 -33.40 10.64
C SER A 61 33.74 -33.90 11.07
N ARG A 62 33.74 -34.99 11.85
CA ARG A 62 32.55 -35.59 12.45
C ARG A 62 31.98 -34.65 13.53
N LYS A 63 30.68 -34.34 13.47
CA LYS A 63 29.92 -33.75 14.58
C LYS A 63 29.10 -34.85 15.25
N LEU A 64 29.25 -34.99 16.56
CA LEU A 64 28.56 -35.97 17.41
C LEU A 64 27.76 -35.20 18.48
N LEU A 65 26.52 -35.65 18.71
CA LEU A 65 25.60 -35.31 19.80
C LEU A 65 25.11 -33.85 19.89
N GLY A 66 24.28 -33.50 18.91
CA GLY A 66 23.10 -32.67 19.13
C GLY A 66 22.01 -33.22 18.22
N ILE A 67 20.84 -33.60 18.76
CA ILE A 67 19.65 -33.84 17.94
C ILE A 67 19.26 -32.47 17.38
N VAL A 68 19.87 -32.09 16.27
CA VAL A 68 19.38 -31.07 15.37
C VAL A 68 18.63 -31.86 14.31
N ASP A 69 17.32 -31.69 14.24
CA ASP A 69 16.41 -32.33 13.27
C ASP A 69 16.67 -31.76 11.86
N SER A 70 17.91 -31.92 11.37
CA SER A 70 18.43 -31.38 10.10
C SER A 70 18.16 -32.28 8.88
N ASP A 71 17.43 -33.39 9.05
CA ASP A 71 17.15 -34.36 7.98
C ASP A 71 15.76 -34.20 7.34
N ARG A 72 15.05 -33.11 7.61
CA ARG A 72 13.74 -32.86 6.99
C ARG A 72 13.87 -31.89 5.82
N ASN A 73 13.76 -32.43 4.59
CA ASN A 73 13.47 -31.66 3.37
C ASN A 73 12.03 -31.09 3.37
N CYS A 74 11.57 -30.53 4.50
CA CYS A 74 10.25 -29.95 4.62
C CYS A 74 10.22 -28.77 5.59
N THR A 75 9.35 -27.79 5.32
CA THR A 75 9.12 -26.63 6.18
C THR A 75 8.04 -26.94 7.22
N PRO A 76 8.18 -26.50 8.48
CA PRO A 76 7.12 -26.66 9.47
C PRO A 76 5.87 -25.87 9.04
N ALA A 77 4.69 -26.44 9.26
CA ALA A 77 3.44 -25.79 8.87
C ALA A 77 3.11 -24.61 9.82
N ALA A 78 2.85 -23.43 9.26
CA ALA A 78 2.56 -22.22 10.04
C ALA A 78 1.28 -22.30 10.89
N ILE A 79 0.35 -23.22 10.58
CA ILE A 79 -0.84 -23.46 11.41
C ILE A 79 -0.48 -23.87 12.85
N LEU A 80 0.68 -24.51 13.06
CA LEU A 80 1.15 -24.91 14.39
C LEU A 80 1.65 -23.74 15.24
N GLU A 81 1.89 -22.58 14.62
CA GLU A 81 2.30 -21.35 15.32
C GLU A 81 1.08 -20.60 15.89
N PHE A 82 -0.13 -20.98 15.46
CA PHE A 82 -1.39 -20.45 15.95
C PHE A 82 -2.12 -21.46 16.88
N PRO A 83 -3.04 -20.98 17.73
CA PRO A 83 -3.88 -21.88 18.52
C PRO A 83 -4.76 -22.76 17.61
N PRO A 84 -5.05 -24.02 18.02
CA PRO A 84 -5.90 -24.90 17.24
C PRO A 84 -7.34 -24.37 17.21
N ASP A 85 -7.97 -24.45 16.04
CA ASP A 85 -9.38 -24.13 15.79
C ASP A 85 -10.35 -25.19 16.35
N GLY A 86 -9.82 -26.32 16.85
CA GLY A 86 -10.59 -27.44 17.37
C GLY A 86 -11.22 -28.32 16.29
N LEU A 87 -10.88 -28.09 15.01
CA LEU A 87 -11.38 -28.86 13.87
C LEU A 87 -10.27 -29.69 13.25
N THR A 88 -10.59 -30.93 12.88
CA THR A 88 -9.65 -31.78 12.14
C THR A 88 -9.55 -31.34 10.68
N ARG A 89 -8.41 -31.63 10.03
CA ARG A 89 -8.19 -31.31 8.61
C ARG A 89 -9.26 -31.89 7.69
N SER A 90 -9.73 -33.11 7.99
CA SER A 90 -10.82 -33.75 7.25
C SER A 90 -12.13 -32.99 7.41
N GLN A 91 -12.50 -32.55 8.63
CA GLN A 91 -13.70 -31.74 8.85
C GLN A 91 -13.62 -30.41 8.10
N ARG A 92 -12.45 -29.76 8.06
CA ARG A 92 -12.24 -28.53 7.27
C ARG A 92 -12.54 -28.75 5.79
N GLN A 93 -12.03 -29.84 5.21
CA GLN A 93 -12.26 -30.21 3.80
C GLN A 93 -13.71 -30.61 3.50
N HIS A 94 -14.46 -31.15 4.47
CA HIS A 94 -15.87 -31.54 4.31
C HIS A 94 -16.87 -30.36 4.38
N GLY A 95 -16.40 -29.11 4.38
CA GLY A 95 -17.24 -27.93 4.20
C GLY A 95 -17.06 -26.83 5.24
N PHE A 96 -16.39 -27.11 6.36
CA PHE A 96 -16.11 -26.08 7.38
C PHE A 96 -15.15 -24.98 6.87
N ILE A 97 -14.41 -25.22 5.79
CA ILE A 97 -13.64 -24.18 5.08
C ILE A 97 -14.49 -22.97 4.67
N LEU A 98 -15.77 -23.17 4.32
CA LEU A 98 -16.65 -22.08 3.91
C LEU A 98 -16.93 -21.14 5.09
N VAL A 99 -16.98 -21.66 6.31
CA VAL A 99 -17.14 -20.85 7.53
C VAL A 99 -15.90 -20.00 7.76
N HIS A 100 -14.70 -20.56 7.62
CA HIS A 100 -13.45 -19.80 7.72
C HIS A 100 -13.36 -18.71 6.63
N CYS A 101 -13.79 -19.01 5.41
CA CYS A 101 -13.83 -18.02 4.32
C CYS A 101 -14.80 -16.86 4.63
N LEU A 102 -16.01 -17.16 5.08
CA LEU A 102 -16.98 -16.13 5.49
C LEU A 102 -16.46 -15.30 6.67
N LEU A 103 -15.81 -15.94 7.63
CA LEU A 103 -15.19 -15.26 8.77
C LEU A 103 -14.04 -14.36 8.33
N ALA A 104 -13.19 -14.80 7.40
CA ALA A 104 -12.11 -13.97 6.83
C ALA A 104 -12.66 -12.72 6.16
N VAL A 105 -13.68 -12.85 5.31
CA VAL A 105 -14.35 -11.71 4.66
C VAL A 105 -14.92 -10.75 5.70
N TYR A 106 -15.56 -11.28 6.75
CA TYR A 106 -16.11 -10.47 7.83
C TYR A 106 -15.02 -9.71 8.60
N CYS A 107 -13.87 -10.34 8.87
CA CYS A 107 -12.71 -9.69 9.49
C CYS A 107 -12.10 -8.59 8.60
N PHE A 108 -12.00 -8.80 7.28
CA PHE A 108 -11.54 -7.74 6.36
C PHE A 108 -12.51 -6.54 6.32
N LEU A 109 -13.82 -6.80 6.34
CA LEU A 109 -14.83 -5.73 6.43
C LEU A 109 -14.71 -4.95 7.76
N LEU A 110 -14.50 -5.65 8.88
CA LEU A 110 -14.27 -5.03 10.18
C LEU A 110 -12.99 -4.19 10.18
N LEU A 111 -11.88 -4.71 9.65
CA LEU A 111 -10.61 -4.02 9.53
C LEU A 111 -10.75 -2.72 8.71
N GLY A 112 -11.36 -2.80 7.53
CA GLY A 112 -11.62 -1.64 6.69
C GLY A 112 -12.53 -0.60 7.36
N ALA A 113 -13.56 -1.04 8.09
CA ALA A 113 -14.44 -0.14 8.83
C ALA A 113 -13.71 0.60 9.96
N VAL A 114 -12.85 -0.08 10.73
CA VAL A 114 -12.04 0.56 11.79
C VAL A 114 -11.10 1.60 11.18
N CYS A 115 -10.42 1.26 10.09
CA CYS A 115 -9.41 2.13 9.50
C CYS A 115 -10.04 3.39 8.90
N GLU A 116 -11.04 3.24 8.02
CA GLU A 116 -11.62 4.36 7.28
C GLU A 116 -12.57 5.22 8.13
N GLN A 117 -13.37 4.61 9.01
CA GLN A 117 -14.42 5.36 9.73
C GLN A 117 -13.94 5.97 11.05
N TYR A 118 -12.93 5.38 11.68
CA TYR A 118 -12.46 5.80 13.01
C TYR A 118 -10.99 6.21 13.00
N PHE A 119 -10.09 5.39 12.45
CA PHE A 119 -8.65 5.65 12.55
C PHE A 119 -8.19 6.86 11.73
N VAL A 120 -8.55 6.95 10.45
CA VAL A 120 -8.21 8.09 9.58
C VAL A 120 -8.73 9.43 10.16
N PRO A 121 -10.00 9.55 10.59
CA PRO A 121 -10.49 10.77 11.22
C PRO A 121 -9.81 11.14 12.56
N VAL A 122 -9.36 10.15 13.34
CA VAL A 122 -8.61 10.41 14.58
C VAL A 122 -7.25 11.03 14.26
N ILE A 123 -6.55 10.49 13.25
CA ILE A 123 -5.27 11.03 12.79
C ILE A 123 -5.44 12.46 12.27
N ASP A 124 -6.49 12.72 11.49
CA ASP A 124 -6.82 14.06 10.99
C ASP A 124 -6.95 15.07 12.14
N MET A 125 -7.74 14.72 13.15
CA MET A 125 -7.92 15.54 14.36
C MET A 125 -6.60 15.76 15.12
N ILE A 126 -5.72 14.75 15.17
CA ILE A 126 -4.40 14.88 15.78
C ILE A 126 -3.53 15.87 14.99
N CYS A 127 -3.54 15.78 13.65
CA CYS A 127 -2.81 16.69 12.78
C CYS A 127 -3.29 18.14 12.91
N GLU A 128 -4.61 18.37 12.99
CA GLU A 128 -5.20 19.69 13.24
C GLU A 128 -4.76 20.26 14.59
N ARG A 129 -4.73 19.43 15.65
CA ARG A 129 -4.33 19.83 17.00
C ARG A 129 -2.84 20.14 17.14
N LEU A 130 -2.02 19.43 16.38
CA LEU A 130 -0.58 19.68 16.30
C LEU A 130 -0.24 20.88 15.39
N ASN A 131 -1.25 21.52 14.79
CA ASN A 131 -1.12 22.66 13.88
C ASN A 131 -0.11 22.37 12.75
N MET A 132 -0.13 21.13 12.26
CA MET A 132 0.71 20.71 11.16
C MET A 132 0.20 21.28 9.83
N GLU A 133 1.11 21.64 8.95
CA GLU A 133 0.75 22.03 7.59
C GLU A 133 0.05 20.86 6.90
N ALA A 134 -1.12 21.12 6.31
CA ALA A 134 -1.98 20.10 5.71
C ALA A 134 -1.24 19.24 4.67
N ASP A 135 -0.29 19.85 3.96
CA ASP A 135 0.54 19.18 2.96
C ASP A 135 1.46 18.12 3.61
N ILE A 136 2.02 18.39 4.79
CA ILE A 136 2.90 17.45 5.52
C ILE A 136 2.06 16.39 6.24
N ALA A 137 0.92 16.80 6.81
CA ALA A 137 -0.01 15.89 7.48
C ALA A 137 -0.58 14.83 6.52
N GLY A 138 -1.03 15.27 5.34
CA GLY A 138 -1.55 14.41 4.28
C GLY A 138 -0.48 13.46 3.73
N ALA A 139 0.70 13.99 3.43
CA ALA A 139 1.83 13.25 2.89
C ALA A 139 2.32 12.10 3.78
N THR A 140 2.25 12.27 5.11
CA THR A 140 2.99 11.42 6.05
C THR A 140 2.06 10.68 7.00
N PHE A 141 1.29 11.41 7.80
CA PHE A 141 0.47 10.80 8.85
C PHE A 141 -0.79 10.15 8.28
N MET A 142 -1.43 10.80 7.30
CA MET A 142 -2.64 10.25 6.68
C MET A 142 -2.33 9.05 5.79
N ALA A 143 -1.23 9.08 5.04
CA ALA A 143 -0.74 7.93 4.28
C ALA A 143 -0.33 6.77 5.21
N ALA A 144 0.40 7.06 6.29
CA ALA A 144 0.72 6.04 7.29
C ALA A 144 -0.52 5.46 7.98
N ALA A 145 -1.61 6.23 8.08
CA ALA A 145 -2.85 5.79 8.67
C ALA A 145 -3.57 4.75 7.79
N SER A 146 -3.59 4.94 6.46
CA SER A 146 -4.24 3.99 5.55
C SER A 146 -3.49 2.66 5.47
N SER A 147 -2.16 2.70 5.50
CA SER A 147 -1.27 1.53 5.48
C SER A 147 -1.08 0.84 6.85
N CYS A 148 -1.71 1.34 7.91
CA CYS A 148 -1.55 0.78 9.26
C CYS A 148 -1.94 -0.72 9.38
N PRO A 149 -3.01 -1.22 8.70
CA PRO A 149 -3.31 -2.64 8.68
C PRO A 149 -2.17 -3.52 8.14
N GLU A 150 -1.47 -3.04 7.11
CA GLU A 150 -0.36 -3.75 6.47
C GLU A 150 0.84 -3.84 7.40
N LEU A 151 1.14 -2.74 8.11
CA LEU A 151 2.15 -2.74 9.18
C LEU A 151 1.85 -3.81 10.23
N PHE A 152 0.61 -3.89 10.72
CA PHE A 152 0.23 -4.88 11.73
C PHE A 152 0.26 -6.30 11.20
N ILE A 153 -0.15 -6.52 9.96
CA ILE A 153 -0.10 -7.84 9.32
C ILE A 153 1.34 -8.28 9.13
N ASN A 154 2.25 -7.38 8.75
CA ASN A 154 3.66 -7.74 8.66
C ASN A 154 4.31 -7.94 10.03
N CYS A 155 3.90 -7.21 11.07
CA CYS A 155 4.29 -7.49 12.44
C CYS A 155 3.87 -8.91 12.85
N VAL A 156 2.62 -9.30 12.65
CA VAL A 156 2.15 -10.67 12.91
C VAL A 156 2.93 -11.67 12.05
N GLY A 157 3.11 -11.33 10.78
CA GLY A 157 3.88 -12.05 9.77
C GLY A 157 5.34 -12.29 10.15
N THR A 158 5.93 -11.42 10.96
CA THR A 158 7.36 -11.46 11.32
C THR A 158 7.58 -12.05 12.72
N PHE A 159 6.71 -11.74 13.68
CA PHE A 159 6.87 -12.13 15.09
C PHE A 159 6.11 -13.41 15.47
N VAL A 160 4.94 -13.64 14.87
CA VAL A 160 4.09 -14.78 15.21
C VAL A 160 4.36 -15.90 14.22
N THR A 161 4.10 -15.63 12.94
CA THR A 161 4.39 -16.62 11.92
C THR A 161 5.88 -16.51 11.58
N LYS A 162 6.68 -17.55 11.76
CA LYS A 162 8.07 -17.54 11.27
C LYS A 162 8.15 -17.77 9.75
N GLY A 163 7.00 -17.73 9.08
CA GLY A 163 6.85 -17.85 7.64
C GLY A 163 6.86 -16.52 6.91
N ASP A 164 6.80 -16.62 5.58
CA ASP A 164 6.94 -15.50 4.66
C ASP A 164 5.62 -14.75 4.38
N LEU A 165 4.61 -14.98 5.24
CA LEU A 165 3.25 -14.46 5.10
C LEU A 165 3.23 -12.92 5.00
N GLY A 166 3.98 -12.25 5.87
CA GLY A 166 4.02 -10.78 5.92
C GLY A 166 4.67 -10.16 4.69
N VAL A 167 5.75 -10.76 4.20
CA VAL A 167 6.46 -10.29 3.00
C VAL A 167 5.62 -10.51 1.75
N GLY A 168 4.98 -11.68 1.65
CA GLY A 168 4.02 -11.98 0.59
C GLY A 168 2.87 -10.97 0.56
N ALA A 169 2.29 -10.64 1.72
CA ALA A 169 1.21 -9.67 1.83
C ALA A 169 1.59 -8.28 1.30
N ILE A 170 2.77 -7.76 1.67
CA ILE A 170 3.22 -6.43 1.23
C ILE A 170 3.55 -6.41 -0.26
N VAL A 171 4.26 -7.42 -0.77
CA VAL A 171 4.57 -7.51 -2.21
C VAL A 171 3.29 -7.66 -3.03
N GLY A 172 2.31 -8.43 -2.53
CA GLY A 172 1.02 -8.62 -3.17
C GLY A 172 0.16 -7.36 -3.17
N SER A 173 0.08 -6.67 -2.02
CA SER A 173 -0.62 -5.39 -1.86
C SER A 173 -0.04 -4.36 -2.83
N ALA A 174 1.28 -4.31 -2.92
CA ALA A 174 1.96 -3.37 -3.80
C ALA A 174 1.63 -3.60 -5.28
N VAL A 175 1.58 -4.86 -5.76
CA VAL A 175 1.16 -5.16 -7.14
C VAL A 175 -0.34 -4.90 -7.34
N PHE A 176 -1.17 -5.17 -6.34
CA PHE A 176 -2.59 -4.83 -6.37
C PHE A 176 -2.80 -3.30 -6.51
N ASN A 177 -2.07 -2.51 -5.74
CA ASN A 177 -2.11 -1.05 -5.77
C ASN A 177 -1.54 -0.46 -7.08
N VAL A 178 -0.53 -1.10 -7.70
CA VAL A 178 0.04 -0.65 -8.99
C VAL A 178 -0.85 -1.04 -10.18
N LEU A 179 -1.49 -2.20 -10.17
CA LEU A 179 -2.23 -2.71 -11.34
C LEU A 179 -3.75 -2.72 -11.14
N ALA A 180 -4.24 -3.31 -10.05
CA ALA A 180 -5.67 -3.47 -9.81
C ALA A 180 -6.36 -2.13 -9.49
N VAL A 181 -5.73 -1.25 -8.71
CA VAL A 181 -6.35 0.05 -8.37
C VAL A 181 -6.51 0.96 -9.59
N PRO A 182 -5.49 1.19 -10.44
CA PRO A 182 -5.69 1.92 -11.70
C PRO A 182 -6.68 1.22 -12.64
N ALA A 183 -6.72 -0.12 -12.64
CA ALA A 183 -7.69 -0.88 -13.43
C ALA A 183 -9.14 -0.59 -12.99
N CYS A 184 -9.45 -0.77 -11.71
CA CYS A 184 -10.77 -0.47 -11.15
C CYS A 184 -11.13 1.00 -11.32
N SER A 185 -10.18 1.91 -11.08
CA SER A 185 -10.38 3.36 -11.17
C SER A 185 -10.73 3.79 -12.59
N ALA A 186 -10.03 3.26 -13.60
CA ALA A 186 -10.31 3.56 -15.01
C ALA A 186 -11.62 2.93 -15.51
N LEU A 187 -11.91 1.68 -15.14
CA LEU A 187 -13.11 0.96 -15.58
C LEU A 187 -14.39 1.52 -14.94
N ILE A 188 -14.35 1.87 -13.65
CA ILE A 188 -15.52 2.37 -12.92
C ILE A 188 -15.75 3.85 -13.21
N ALA A 189 -14.70 4.66 -13.40
CA ALA A 189 -14.88 6.08 -13.72
C ALA A 189 -15.53 6.32 -15.09
N GLY A 190 -15.34 5.40 -16.06
CA GLY A 190 -16.03 5.43 -17.35
C GLY A 190 -15.76 6.68 -18.20
N ARG A 191 -14.75 7.47 -17.85
CA ARG A 191 -14.37 8.73 -18.53
C ARG A 191 -12.85 8.86 -18.59
N VAL A 192 -12.38 9.66 -19.55
CA VAL A 192 -10.96 10.00 -19.70
C VAL A 192 -10.57 10.96 -18.58
N ILE A 193 -9.53 10.61 -17.81
CA ILE A 193 -9.00 11.47 -16.75
C ILE A 193 -7.57 11.83 -17.08
N ASP A 194 -7.30 13.12 -17.23
CA ASP A 194 -5.95 13.63 -17.44
C ASP A 194 -5.15 13.52 -16.15
N LEU A 195 -3.95 12.97 -16.24
CA LEU A 195 -3.02 12.80 -15.13
C LEU A 195 -1.86 13.78 -15.21
N ASP A 196 -1.45 14.34 -14.07
CA ASP A 196 -0.26 15.17 -13.99
C ASP A 196 1.00 14.31 -14.03
N TRP A 197 1.69 14.38 -15.16
CA TRP A 197 2.90 13.61 -15.43
C TRP A 197 4.00 13.76 -14.37
N TRP A 198 4.19 14.97 -13.83
CA TRP A 198 5.27 15.25 -12.88
C TRP A 198 5.09 14.47 -11.57
N SER A 199 3.87 14.47 -11.00
CA SER A 199 3.58 13.80 -9.73
C SER A 199 3.81 12.29 -9.86
N ILE A 200 3.22 11.70 -10.91
CA ILE A 200 3.33 10.26 -11.16
C ILE A 200 4.78 9.84 -11.39
N SER A 201 5.55 10.61 -12.17
CA SER A 201 6.95 10.25 -12.44
C SER A 201 7.82 10.33 -11.20
N ARG A 202 7.60 11.33 -10.34
CA ARG A 202 8.29 11.45 -9.05
C ARG A 202 8.00 10.25 -8.17
N ASP A 203 6.73 9.89 -8.01
CA ASP A 203 6.32 8.80 -7.12
C ASP A 203 6.77 7.44 -7.65
N CYS A 204 6.65 7.20 -8.96
CA CYS A 204 7.20 6.00 -9.60
C CYS A 204 8.71 5.89 -9.45
N LEU A 205 9.45 7.01 -9.50
CA LEU A 205 10.91 7.00 -9.31
C LEU A 205 11.28 6.65 -7.86
N MET A 206 10.63 7.28 -6.88
CA MET A 206 10.88 6.98 -5.46
C MET A 206 10.52 5.54 -5.12
N TYR A 207 9.40 5.07 -5.65
CA TYR A 207 8.98 3.68 -5.51
C TYR A 207 9.96 2.72 -6.20
N ALA A 208 10.47 3.02 -7.39
CA ALA A 208 11.49 2.21 -8.05
C ALA A 208 12.78 2.10 -7.20
N VAL A 209 13.22 3.19 -6.57
CA VAL A 209 14.37 3.19 -5.65
C VAL A 209 14.10 2.32 -4.42
N ALA A 210 12.89 2.41 -3.83
CA ALA A 210 12.48 1.57 -2.71
C ALA A 210 12.49 0.08 -3.08
N VAL A 211 11.95 -0.26 -4.25
CA VAL A 211 11.89 -1.65 -4.74
C VAL A 211 13.28 -2.20 -5.08
N ILE A 212 14.16 -1.41 -5.70
CA ILE A 212 15.54 -1.84 -5.97
C ILE A 212 16.27 -2.11 -4.64
N THR A 213 16.08 -1.25 -3.64
CA THR A 213 16.63 -1.46 -2.30
C THR A 213 16.08 -2.74 -1.68
N LEU A 214 14.78 -2.99 -1.79
CA LEU A 214 14.16 -4.24 -1.33
C LEU A 214 14.76 -5.48 -2.04
N ILE A 215 14.89 -5.45 -3.37
CA ILE A 215 15.48 -6.56 -4.12
C ILE A 215 16.90 -6.85 -3.62
N LEU A 216 17.72 -5.81 -3.42
CA LEU A 216 19.07 -5.95 -2.85
C LEU A 216 19.06 -6.64 -1.49
N THR A 217 18.14 -6.28 -0.60
CA THR A 217 18.01 -6.90 0.73
C THR A 217 17.48 -8.34 0.71
N LEU A 218 16.89 -8.77 -0.41
CA LEU A 218 16.29 -10.11 -0.58
C LEU A 218 17.20 -11.07 -1.36
N LEU A 219 18.38 -10.66 -1.84
CA LEU A 219 19.22 -11.50 -2.69
C LEU A 219 19.82 -12.71 -1.98
N ASP A 220 20.14 -12.55 -0.70
CA ASP A 220 20.89 -13.54 0.09
C ASP A 220 19.98 -14.43 0.95
N ASP A 221 18.65 -14.32 0.78
CA ASP A 221 17.60 -14.97 1.59
C ASP A 221 17.74 -14.74 3.12
N LYS A 222 18.60 -13.80 3.52
CA LYS A 222 18.91 -13.41 4.90
C LYS A 222 18.91 -11.90 5.00
N ILE A 223 18.07 -11.37 5.88
CA ILE A 223 17.95 -9.93 6.10
C ILE A 223 18.75 -9.57 7.33
N TYR A 224 19.85 -8.83 7.15
CA TYR A 224 20.66 -8.33 8.26
C TYR A 224 20.05 -7.08 8.90
N TRP A 225 20.37 -6.83 10.17
CA TRP A 225 19.87 -5.64 10.89
C TRP A 225 20.21 -4.30 10.19
N HIS A 226 21.36 -4.21 9.53
CA HIS A 226 21.80 -2.99 8.85
C HIS A 226 21.07 -2.76 7.53
N GLU A 227 20.64 -3.83 6.86
CA GLU A 227 19.78 -3.78 5.68
C GLU A 227 18.36 -3.33 6.06
N ALA A 228 17.82 -3.86 7.16
CA ALA A 228 16.54 -3.41 7.70
C ALA A 228 16.60 -1.94 8.17
N LEU A 229 17.72 -1.53 8.81
CA LEU A 229 17.95 -0.13 9.18
C LEU A 229 18.03 0.78 7.94
N LEU A 230 18.66 0.31 6.86
CA LEU A 230 18.75 1.05 5.60
C LEU A 230 17.35 1.32 5.02
N LEU A 231 16.44 0.33 5.03
CA LEU A 231 15.05 0.51 4.58
C LEU A 231 14.33 1.60 5.38
N VAL A 232 14.42 1.58 6.71
CA VAL A 232 13.81 2.58 7.59
C VAL A 232 14.45 3.96 7.40
N LEU A 233 15.77 4.04 7.27
CA LEU A 233 16.48 5.29 6.99
C LEU A 233 16.05 5.88 5.64
N MET A 234 15.93 5.05 4.62
CA MET A 234 15.46 5.46 3.29
C MET A 234 14.03 6.03 3.33
N TYR A 235 13.16 5.54 4.22
CA TYR A 235 11.85 6.15 4.44
C TYR A 235 11.97 7.59 4.97
N THR A 236 12.89 7.86 5.92
CA THR A 236 13.10 9.23 6.39
C THR A 236 13.58 10.16 5.27
N VAL A 237 14.45 9.67 4.38
CA VAL A 237 14.90 10.40 3.18
C VAL A 237 13.73 10.63 2.20
N TYR A 238 12.84 9.65 2.03
CA TYR A 238 11.63 9.78 1.24
C TYR A 238 10.71 10.88 1.78
N ILE A 239 10.43 10.90 3.09
CA ILE A 239 9.63 11.96 3.73
C ILE A 239 10.29 13.32 3.48
N LEU A 240 11.60 13.44 3.70
CA LEU A 240 12.32 14.69 3.45
C LEU A 240 12.17 15.15 1.99
N THR A 241 12.29 14.22 1.04
CA THR A 241 12.12 14.50 -0.39
C THR A 241 10.69 14.99 -0.70
N MET A 242 9.69 14.42 -0.03
CA MET A 242 8.28 14.81 -0.18
C MET A 242 8.00 16.19 0.44
N VAL A 243 8.58 16.48 1.61
CA VAL A 243 8.48 17.80 2.26
C VAL A 243 9.16 18.89 1.41
N PHE A 244 10.33 18.60 0.83
CA PHE A 244 11.04 19.53 -0.06
C PHE A 244 10.55 19.50 -1.51
N ASN A 245 9.45 18.81 -1.81
CA ASN A 245 8.90 18.69 -3.16
C ASN A 245 8.61 20.05 -3.83
N GLY A 246 8.17 21.05 -3.06
CA GLY A 246 7.97 22.42 -3.58
C GLY A 246 9.25 23.04 -4.14
N TRP A 247 10.39 22.79 -3.50
CA TRP A 247 11.72 23.26 -3.94
C TRP A 247 12.23 22.43 -5.13
N LEU A 248 12.10 21.10 -5.08
CA LEU A 248 12.45 20.19 -6.19
C LEU A 248 11.66 20.50 -7.46
N GLY A 249 10.34 20.75 -7.34
CA GLY A 249 9.49 21.16 -8.44
C GLY A 249 9.87 22.54 -9.01
N SER A 250 10.38 23.44 -8.16
CA SER A 250 10.92 24.74 -8.60
C SER A 250 12.23 24.57 -9.35
N ILE A 251 13.12 23.68 -8.93
CA ILE A 251 14.41 23.40 -9.60
C ILE A 251 14.20 22.67 -10.93
N ALA A 252 13.34 21.66 -10.97
CA ALA A 252 13.00 20.96 -12.21
C ALA A 252 12.34 21.89 -13.24
N LYS A 253 11.54 22.86 -12.77
CA LYS A 253 11.00 23.93 -13.62
C LYS A 253 12.02 25.02 -13.93
N SER A 254 12.99 25.28 -13.06
CA SER A 254 14.07 26.26 -13.27
C SER A 254 15.11 25.78 -14.27
N GLY A 255 15.36 24.46 -14.35
CA GLY A 255 16.09 23.84 -15.46
C GLY A 255 15.37 23.94 -16.82
N CYS A 256 14.10 24.37 -16.82
CA CYS A 256 13.27 24.54 -18.01
C CYS A 256 12.62 25.95 -18.06
N CYS A 257 13.44 27.00 -17.98
CA CYS A 257 13.21 28.42 -18.28
C CYS A 257 11.97 29.14 -17.70
N LEU A 258 12.24 30.19 -16.90
CA LEU A 258 11.50 31.45 -16.71
C LEU A 258 10.02 31.49 -17.18
N PHE A 259 9.06 31.35 -16.26
CA PHE A 259 8.05 32.36 -15.88
C PHE A 259 6.78 31.78 -15.20
N LYS A 260 6.29 32.61 -14.26
CA LYS A 260 4.94 32.76 -13.69
C LYS A 260 4.46 31.73 -12.65
N LYS A 261 3.96 32.31 -11.54
CA LYS A 261 3.47 31.65 -10.32
C LYS A 261 2.64 30.40 -10.63
N PRO A 262 2.89 29.28 -9.92
CA PRO A 262 2.00 28.13 -10.02
C PRO A 262 0.62 28.48 -9.44
N LYS A 263 -0.43 27.89 -10.00
CA LYS A 263 -1.65 27.65 -9.22
C LYS A 263 -1.22 26.89 -7.97
N LEU A 264 -1.70 27.37 -6.82
CA LEU A 264 -1.47 26.78 -5.52
C LEU A 264 -1.76 25.27 -5.58
N TYR A 265 -0.73 24.48 -5.31
CA TYR A 265 -0.89 23.07 -4.97
C TYR A 265 -1.67 23.06 -3.67
N THR A 266 -2.83 22.43 -3.68
CA THR A 266 -3.68 22.33 -2.49
C THR A 266 -4.24 20.93 -2.55
N GLU A 267 -3.53 19.98 -1.94
CA GLU A 267 -3.92 18.58 -1.95
C GLU A 267 -5.17 18.29 -1.09
N THR A 268 -5.77 19.32 -0.47
CA THR A 268 -6.94 19.13 0.39
C THR A 268 -8.14 20.05 0.08
N THR A 269 -8.20 20.74 -1.07
CA THR A 269 -9.25 21.80 -1.22
C THR A 269 -10.03 21.86 -2.52
N LEU A 270 -10.11 20.80 -3.34
CA LEU A 270 -11.16 20.78 -4.39
C LEU A 270 -12.49 20.19 -3.89
N LEU A 271 -12.48 19.39 -2.83
CA LEU A 271 -13.72 18.97 -2.16
C LEU A 271 -14.38 20.15 -1.41
N ILE A 272 -13.58 21.00 -0.75
CA ILE A 272 -14.09 22.15 0.02
C ILE A 272 -14.47 23.36 -0.88
N ILE A 273 -13.78 23.59 -2.01
CA ILE A 273 -14.09 24.73 -2.90
C ILE A 273 -15.39 24.51 -3.69
N LYS A 274 -15.66 23.27 -4.14
CA LYS A 274 -16.83 22.98 -4.98
C LYS A 274 -18.14 23.03 -4.20
N GLU A 275 -18.11 22.69 -2.91
CA GLU A 275 -19.26 22.77 -2.01
C GLU A 275 -19.65 24.22 -1.67
N LYS A 276 -18.66 25.13 -1.69
CA LYS A 276 -18.89 26.57 -1.49
C LYS A 276 -19.51 27.28 -2.69
N GLN A 277 -19.37 26.74 -3.91
CA GLN A 277 -19.98 27.31 -5.11
C GLN A 277 -21.40 26.80 -5.39
N HIS A 278 -21.77 25.61 -4.89
CA HIS A 278 -23.07 25.01 -5.14
C HIS A 278 -24.14 25.32 -4.07
N SER A 279 -23.77 26.04 -3.01
CA SER A 279 -24.64 26.47 -1.90
C SER A 279 -25.14 27.92 -2.01
N LEU A 280 -24.91 28.59 -3.15
CA LEU A 280 -25.44 29.92 -3.45
C LEU A 280 -26.41 29.84 -4.64
N ASP A 281 -27.66 29.46 -4.36
CA ASP A 281 -28.81 29.68 -5.24
C ASP A 281 -29.43 31.08 -4.95
N PRO A 282 -30.22 31.70 -5.84
CA PRO A 282 -29.93 32.98 -6.43
C PRO A 282 -30.95 34.00 -5.90
N SER A 283 -30.86 34.33 -4.62
CA SER A 283 -31.83 35.23 -4.00
C SER A 283 -31.15 36.26 -3.10
N ARG A 284 -30.40 37.18 -3.72
CA ARG A 284 -30.18 38.56 -3.25
C ARG A 284 -29.28 39.29 -4.24
N ARG A 285 -29.91 39.87 -5.27
CA ARG A 285 -29.31 40.87 -6.13
C ARG A 285 -29.68 42.24 -5.56
N MET A 286 -28.85 42.85 -4.72
CA MET A 286 -28.93 44.30 -4.48
C MET A 286 -27.71 44.85 -3.74
N TYR A 287 -27.00 45.77 -4.42
CA TYR A 287 -26.04 46.82 -4.00
C TYR A 287 -25.02 46.51 -2.87
N TYR A 288 -23.73 46.73 -3.14
CA TYR A 288 -23.07 48.00 -2.79
C TYR A 288 -21.59 48.05 -3.21
N THR A 289 -21.24 49.25 -3.64
CA THR A 289 -19.95 49.77 -4.08
C THR A 289 -18.98 49.98 -2.90
N ILE A 290 -17.68 49.85 -3.17
CA ILE A 290 -16.48 50.44 -2.54
C ILE A 290 -16.69 51.23 -1.22
N HIS A 291 -16.01 50.82 -0.14
CA HIS A 291 -15.26 51.76 0.74
C HIS A 291 -14.24 51.05 1.66
N SER A 292 -13.23 51.83 2.01
CA SER A 292 -11.95 51.57 2.70
C SER A 292 -11.98 51.53 4.24
N ASN A 293 -10.97 50.85 4.81
CA ASN A 293 -10.19 51.17 6.03
C ASN A 293 -10.70 50.87 7.48
N VAL A 294 -9.78 50.23 8.22
CA VAL A 294 -9.40 50.35 9.67
C VAL A 294 -10.07 49.46 10.74
N ASP A 295 -9.20 48.71 11.41
CA ASP A 295 -9.10 48.16 12.78
C ASP A 295 -10.33 48.02 13.69
N HIS A 296 -10.56 46.79 14.20
CA HIS A 296 -10.39 46.43 15.62
C HIS A 296 -10.64 44.92 15.85
N GLY A 297 -9.88 44.33 16.77
CA GLY A 297 -9.98 42.92 17.15
C GLY A 297 -11.18 42.63 18.05
N MET A 298 -11.69 41.39 17.97
CA MET A 298 -12.26 40.63 19.08
C MET A 298 -12.41 39.17 18.64
N GLU A 299 -11.93 38.28 19.49
CA GLU A 299 -11.97 36.84 19.37
C GLU A 299 -13.39 36.24 19.43
N MET A 300 -13.46 34.96 19.04
CA MET A 300 -14.49 33.97 19.39
C MET A 300 -15.85 34.09 18.69
N THR A 301 -16.01 33.32 17.60
CA THR A 301 -16.87 32.13 17.54
C THR A 301 -17.07 31.72 16.07
N LYS A 302 -16.36 30.70 15.61
CA LYS A 302 -16.73 30.01 14.35
C LYS A 302 -17.02 28.55 14.62
N ARG A 303 -18.31 28.29 14.77
CA ARG A 303 -18.97 27.02 14.47
C ARG A 303 -18.45 26.52 13.14
N HIS A 304 -17.72 25.41 13.15
CA HIS A 304 -17.48 24.63 11.95
C HIS A 304 -18.69 23.73 11.74
N ASN A 305 -19.69 24.24 11.02
CA ASN A 305 -20.72 23.40 10.42
C ASN A 305 -20.05 22.72 9.21
N SER A 306 -19.55 21.52 9.45
CA SER A 306 -19.10 20.57 8.44
C SER A 306 -20.32 20.05 7.67
N THR A 307 -20.63 20.70 6.55
CA THR A 307 -21.36 20.09 5.45
C THR A 307 -20.30 19.65 4.45
N GLY A 308 -20.32 18.36 4.05
CA GLY A 308 -19.34 17.81 3.10
C GLY A 308 -18.76 16.44 3.41
N SER A 309 -19.31 15.73 4.39
CA SER A 309 -19.09 14.29 4.60
C SER A 309 -20.36 13.47 4.30
N ASP A 310 -21.20 13.94 3.37
CA ASP A 310 -22.52 13.34 3.10
C ASP A 310 -22.50 12.08 2.20
N ILE A 311 -21.41 11.30 2.22
CA ILE A 311 -21.44 9.86 1.90
C ILE A 311 -20.98 9.00 3.10
N SER A 312 -20.57 9.61 4.23
CA SER A 312 -20.19 8.87 5.45
C SER A 312 -20.66 9.53 6.77
N SER A 313 -21.58 10.50 6.75
CA SER A 313 -22.03 11.17 7.99
C SER A 313 -23.51 11.56 8.04
N LYS A 314 -24.42 10.72 7.54
CA LYS A 314 -25.83 10.73 8.01
C LYS A 314 -26.65 9.49 7.67
N SER A 315 -26.05 8.29 7.64
CA SER A 315 -26.85 7.13 8.04
C SER A 315 -26.81 7.10 9.56
N SER A 316 -27.92 7.44 10.20
CA SER A 316 -28.16 6.92 11.54
C SER A 316 -27.80 5.43 11.50
N ILE A 317 -26.95 4.95 12.41
CA ILE A 317 -26.62 3.52 12.56
C ILE A 317 -27.91 2.66 12.63
N TRP A 318 -29.02 3.32 12.98
CA TRP A 318 -30.35 2.77 13.18
C TRP A 318 -31.34 3.09 12.04
N SER A 319 -30.96 3.87 11.02
CA SER A 319 -31.86 4.14 9.89
C SER A 319 -31.74 3.04 8.84
N TRP A 320 -32.81 2.27 8.71
CA TRP A 320 -33.00 1.33 7.63
C TRP A 320 -32.82 2.02 6.27
N PRO A 321 -32.07 1.42 5.31
CA PRO A 321 -31.91 2.01 3.99
C PRO A 321 -33.25 2.14 3.26
N ASP A 322 -33.55 3.34 2.74
CA ASP A 322 -34.80 3.69 2.05
C ASP A 322 -35.29 2.60 1.08
N GLU A 323 -36.62 2.41 1.02
CA GLU A 323 -37.27 1.32 0.28
C GLU A 323 -36.84 1.19 -1.19
N LYS A 324 -36.41 2.29 -1.82
CA LYS A 324 -36.00 2.41 -3.22
C LYS A 324 -34.57 1.94 -3.53
N LYS A 325 -33.76 1.54 -2.54
CA LYS A 325 -32.40 1.01 -2.77
C LYS A 325 -32.44 -0.49 -3.13
N SER A 326 -31.62 -0.88 -4.11
CA SER A 326 -31.43 -2.27 -4.57
C SER A 326 -31.26 -3.25 -3.41
N SER A 327 -31.85 -4.45 -3.50
CA SER A 327 -31.81 -5.50 -2.46
C SER A 327 -30.38 -5.81 -1.97
N LEU A 328 -29.37 -5.63 -2.83
CA LEU A 328 -27.96 -5.76 -2.48
C LEU A 328 -27.51 -4.77 -1.39
N LYS A 329 -28.01 -3.53 -1.40
CA LYS A 329 -27.69 -2.52 -0.36
C LYS A 329 -28.35 -2.84 0.97
N LYS A 330 -29.53 -3.46 0.95
CA LYS A 330 -30.22 -3.93 2.17
C LYS A 330 -29.46 -5.10 2.79
N CYS A 331 -29.04 -6.07 1.97
CA CYS A 331 -28.20 -7.20 2.40
C CYS A 331 -26.86 -6.73 2.98
N PHE A 332 -26.16 -5.81 2.30
CA PHE A 332 -24.90 -5.26 2.79
C PHE A 332 -25.09 -4.51 4.12
N TRP A 333 -26.17 -3.73 4.28
CA TRP A 333 -26.48 -3.09 5.56
C TRP A 333 -26.68 -4.09 6.68
N VAL A 334 -27.44 -5.17 6.45
CA VAL A 334 -27.63 -6.25 7.44
C VAL A 334 -26.30 -6.93 7.80
N LEU A 335 -25.41 -7.13 6.83
CA LEU A 335 -24.09 -7.72 7.05
C LEU A 335 -23.17 -6.80 7.88
N THR A 336 -23.18 -5.49 7.60
CA THR A 336 -22.33 -4.52 8.30
C THR A 336 -22.90 -4.10 9.65
N TRP A 337 -24.20 -4.30 9.90
CA TRP A 337 -24.83 -3.84 11.14
C TRP A 337 -24.20 -4.38 12.43
N PRO A 338 -23.87 -5.69 12.56
CA PRO A 338 -23.22 -6.21 13.76
C PRO A 338 -21.81 -5.65 13.95
N ILE A 339 -21.07 -5.40 12.86
CA ILE A 339 -19.77 -4.72 12.87
C ILE A 339 -19.95 -3.30 13.42
N SER A 340 -20.91 -2.54 12.88
CA SER A 340 -21.18 -1.18 13.32
C SER A 340 -21.61 -1.11 14.79
N LEU A 341 -22.40 -2.09 15.26
CA LEU A 341 -22.78 -2.20 16.67
C LEU A 341 -21.55 -2.48 17.55
N LEU A 342 -20.71 -3.46 17.17
CA LEU A 342 -19.49 -3.81 17.88
C LEU A 342 -18.55 -2.60 18.00
N LEU A 343 -18.34 -1.88 16.90
CA LEU A 343 -17.48 -0.70 16.87
C LEU A 343 -18.08 0.47 17.65
N TRP A 344 -19.40 0.66 17.61
CA TRP A 344 -20.07 1.71 18.37
C TRP A 344 -19.96 1.50 19.89
N ILE A 345 -19.99 0.24 20.35
CA ILE A 345 -19.83 -0.11 21.77
C ILE A 345 -18.36 0.07 22.22
N THR A 346 -17.42 -0.26 21.34
CA THR A 346 -16.00 -0.42 21.72
C THR A 346 -15.15 0.82 21.45
N ILE A 347 -15.48 1.64 20.45
CA ILE A 347 -14.71 2.80 20.02
C ILE A 347 -15.53 4.09 20.21
N PRO A 348 -15.12 5.01 21.10
CA PRO A 348 -15.79 6.31 21.24
C PRO A 348 -15.51 7.19 20.02
N ASP A 349 -16.57 7.75 19.40
CA ASP A 349 -16.40 8.62 18.22
C ASP A 349 -15.80 9.99 18.60
N CYS A 350 -14.60 10.28 18.08
CA CYS A 350 -13.89 11.55 18.24
C CYS A 350 -14.70 12.76 17.79
N ARG A 351 -15.57 12.60 16.79
CA ARG A 351 -16.39 13.71 16.23
C ARG A 351 -17.43 14.18 17.23
N ARG A 352 -17.90 13.29 18.11
CA ARG A 352 -18.90 13.62 19.13
C ARG A 352 -18.26 14.19 20.39
N HIS A 353 -17.11 13.68 20.77
CA HIS A 353 -16.39 14.10 21.97
C HIS A 353 -14.89 14.32 21.67
N PRO A 354 -14.49 15.55 21.27
CA PRO A 354 -13.12 15.82 20.83
C PRO A 354 -12.06 15.70 21.94
N ARG A 355 -12.46 15.53 23.20
CA ARG A 355 -11.54 15.28 24.33
C ARG A 355 -11.12 13.81 24.45
N LEU A 356 -11.87 12.89 23.84
CA LEU A 356 -11.62 11.44 23.92
C LEU A 356 -10.73 10.92 22.77
N TYR A 357 -10.20 11.81 21.93
CA TYR A 357 -9.36 11.42 20.79
C TYR A 357 -8.18 10.49 21.11
N PRO A 358 -7.43 10.62 22.23
CA PRO A 358 -6.32 9.71 22.50
C PRO A 358 -6.83 8.30 22.88
N LEU A 359 -8.00 8.21 23.52
CA LEU A 359 -8.63 6.92 23.84
C LEU A 359 -9.07 6.22 22.56
N THR A 360 -9.73 6.96 21.65
CA THR A 360 -10.12 6.44 20.35
C THR A 360 -8.90 5.96 19.55
N PHE A 361 -7.81 6.72 19.57
CA PHE A 361 -6.55 6.34 18.91
C PHE A 361 -6.01 4.99 19.41
N ILE A 362 -5.89 4.82 20.73
CA ILE A 362 -5.39 3.58 21.35
C ILE A 362 -6.33 2.40 21.07
N MET A 363 -7.65 2.62 21.12
CA MET A 363 -8.63 1.58 20.84
C MET A 363 -8.59 1.15 19.37
N CYS A 364 -8.46 2.09 18.43
CA CYS A 364 -8.29 1.77 17.00
C CYS A 364 -7.04 0.93 16.76
N ILE A 365 -5.89 1.32 17.32
CA ILE A 365 -4.63 0.55 17.19
C ILE A 365 -4.81 -0.88 17.74
N SER A 366 -5.47 -1.01 18.89
CA SER A 366 -5.72 -2.31 19.52
C SER A 366 -6.62 -3.20 18.66
N TRP A 367 -7.67 -2.62 18.07
CA TRP A 367 -8.56 -3.32 17.14
C TRP A 367 -7.88 -3.71 15.84
N ILE A 368 -7.09 -2.80 15.23
CA ILE A 368 -6.33 -3.10 14.01
C ILE A 368 -5.37 -4.26 14.28
N GLY A 369 -4.58 -4.20 15.35
CA GLY A 369 -3.66 -5.28 15.72
C GLY A 369 -4.36 -6.61 16.00
N GLY A 370 -5.44 -6.59 16.79
CA GLY A 370 -6.21 -7.79 17.11
C GLY A 370 -6.88 -8.43 15.90
N VAL A 371 -7.50 -7.62 15.03
CA VAL A 371 -8.15 -8.10 13.81
C VAL A 371 -7.11 -8.59 12.79
N SER A 372 -5.97 -7.90 12.64
CA SER A 372 -4.86 -8.36 11.80
C SER A 372 -4.31 -9.72 12.24
N TYR A 373 -4.22 -9.98 13.55
CA TYR A 373 -3.86 -11.31 14.07
C TYR A 373 -4.90 -12.37 13.71
N LEU A 374 -6.20 -12.07 13.88
CA LEU A 374 -7.28 -12.99 13.51
C LEU A 374 -7.29 -13.29 12.00
N ILE A 375 -7.07 -12.28 11.16
CA ILE A 375 -6.97 -12.45 9.71
C ILE A 375 -5.81 -13.40 9.37
N ALA A 376 -4.61 -13.15 9.90
CA ALA A 376 -3.46 -14.02 9.66
C ALA A 376 -3.72 -15.46 10.11
N TRP A 377 -4.37 -15.65 11.26
CA TRP A 377 -4.75 -16.97 11.75
C TRP A 377 -5.73 -17.70 10.81
N ILE A 378 -6.80 -17.04 10.37
CA ILE A 378 -7.79 -17.67 9.50
C ILE A 378 -7.20 -17.98 8.11
N ILE A 379 -6.37 -17.07 7.58
CA ILE A 379 -5.75 -17.26 6.26
C ILE A 379 -4.72 -18.39 6.27
N THR A 380 -3.96 -18.59 7.35
CA THR A 380 -3.04 -19.74 7.46
C THR A 380 -3.79 -21.07 7.57
N ILE A 381 -4.93 -21.13 8.27
CA ILE A 381 -5.83 -22.30 8.24
C ILE A 381 -6.33 -22.57 6.81
N PHE A 382 -6.72 -21.52 6.10
CA PHE A 382 -7.15 -21.61 4.70
C PHE A 382 -6.02 -22.09 3.76
N GLY A 383 -4.78 -21.65 3.99
CA GLY A 383 -3.61 -22.13 3.25
C GLY A 383 -3.33 -23.61 3.46
N ASP A 384 -3.28 -24.05 4.71
CA ASP A 384 -3.02 -25.45 5.09
C ASP A 384 -4.07 -26.42 4.49
N THR A 385 -5.34 -26.02 4.53
CA THR A 385 -6.45 -26.84 4.01
C THR A 385 -6.39 -27.04 2.50
N LEU A 386 -5.91 -26.03 1.76
CA LEU A 386 -5.73 -26.08 0.30
C LEU A 386 -4.34 -26.55 -0.14
N ASN A 387 -3.44 -26.88 0.80
CA ASN A 387 -2.02 -27.15 0.52
C ASN A 387 -1.33 -26.00 -0.23
N LEU A 388 -1.69 -24.75 0.09
CA LEU A 388 -1.02 -23.57 -0.46
C LEU A 388 0.09 -23.11 0.50
N PRO A 389 1.31 -22.82 0.01
CA PRO A 389 2.35 -22.20 0.82
C PRO A 389 1.91 -20.82 1.31
N ASP A 390 2.38 -20.42 2.48
CA ASP A 390 2.00 -19.15 3.13
C ASP A 390 2.29 -17.94 2.23
N SER A 391 3.39 -17.98 1.47
CA SER A 391 3.76 -16.98 0.48
C SER A 391 2.64 -16.68 -0.52
N ILE A 392 1.93 -17.72 -1.02
CA ILE A 392 0.82 -17.54 -1.97
C ILE A 392 -0.41 -16.95 -1.28
N THR A 393 -0.76 -17.47 -0.10
CA THR A 393 -1.93 -16.97 0.63
C THR A 393 -1.76 -15.52 1.07
N GLY A 394 -0.52 -15.14 1.43
CA GLY A 394 -0.09 -13.77 1.66
C GLY A 394 -0.20 -12.90 0.41
N LEU A 395 0.47 -13.32 -0.67
CA LEU A 395 0.55 -12.58 -1.94
C LEU A 395 -0.82 -12.32 -2.59
N THR A 396 -1.79 -13.21 -2.39
CA THR A 396 -3.06 -13.17 -3.11
C THR A 396 -4.21 -12.71 -2.23
N ILE A 397 -4.63 -13.53 -1.27
CA ILE A 397 -5.86 -13.32 -0.50
C ILE A 397 -5.65 -12.25 0.56
N LEU A 398 -4.56 -12.33 1.31
CA LEU A 398 -4.26 -11.38 2.37
C LEU A 398 -4.02 -9.98 1.78
N ALA A 399 -3.16 -9.90 0.78
CA ALA A 399 -2.91 -8.68 -0.01
C ALA A 399 -4.20 -8.05 -0.56
N ALA A 400 -5.02 -8.80 -1.28
CA ALA A 400 -6.24 -8.25 -1.87
C ALA A 400 -7.25 -7.78 -0.80
N GLY A 401 -7.28 -8.46 0.36
CA GLY A 401 -8.17 -8.10 1.46
C GLY A 401 -7.75 -6.80 2.18
N THR A 402 -6.45 -6.60 2.42
CA THR A 402 -5.93 -5.42 3.10
C THR A 402 -5.97 -4.16 2.25
N SER A 403 -5.75 -4.29 0.94
CA SER A 403 -5.75 -3.16 0.00
C SER A 403 -7.14 -2.81 -0.53
N LEU A 404 -8.18 -3.57 -0.18
CA LEU A 404 -9.55 -3.32 -0.64
C LEU A 404 -10.10 -1.95 -0.20
N PRO A 405 -9.93 -1.49 1.06
CA PRO A 405 -10.35 -0.15 1.49
C PRO A 405 -9.66 0.96 0.69
N GLU A 406 -8.35 0.83 0.46
CA GLU A 406 -7.57 1.78 -0.34
C GLU A 406 -8.07 1.84 -1.79
N ALA A 407 -8.34 0.68 -2.41
CA ALA A 407 -8.89 0.62 -3.75
C ALA A 407 -10.24 1.32 -3.87
N VAL A 408 -11.13 1.11 -2.90
CA VAL A 408 -12.44 1.77 -2.87
C VAL A 408 -12.28 3.29 -2.75
N SER A 409 -11.39 3.76 -1.86
CA SER A 409 -11.09 5.18 -1.68
C SER A 409 -10.54 5.81 -2.96
N SER A 410 -9.55 5.17 -3.59
CA SER A 410 -8.92 5.65 -4.85
C SER A 410 -9.89 5.67 -6.03
N VAL A 411 -10.79 4.68 -6.14
CA VAL A 411 -11.86 4.69 -7.14
C VAL A 411 -12.79 5.88 -6.93
N ILE A 412 -13.21 6.15 -5.69
CA ILE A 412 -14.10 7.27 -5.36
C ILE A 412 -13.45 8.61 -5.76
N VAL A 413 -12.17 8.82 -5.39
CA VAL A 413 -11.42 10.04 -5.73
C VAL A 413 -11.25 10.20 -7.25
N THR A 414 -11.05 9.09 -7.97
CA THR A 414 -10.98 9.09 -9.44
C THR A 414 -12.32 9.47 -10.08
N VAL A 415 -13.42 8.93 -9.57
CA VAL A 415 -14.80 9.27 -10.00
C VAL A 415 -15.14 10.73 -9.70
N GLN A 416 -14.47 11.38 -8.76
CA GLN A 416 -14.62 12.83 -8.50
C GLN A 416 -13.82 13.71 -9.47
N GLY A 417 -12.80 13.17 -10.13
CA GLY A 417 -12.03 13.84 -11.18
C GLY A 417 -10.56 14.00 -10.84
N ASN A 418 -10.15 13.51 -9.67
CA ASN A 418 -8.82 13.70 -9.12
C ASN A 418 -7.98 12.42 -9.30
N GLY A 419 -7.93 11.86 -10.52
CA GLY A 419 -7.24 10.59 -10.77
C GLY A 419 -5.74 10.63 -10.50
N THR A 420 -5.10 11.80 -10.62
CA THR A 420 -3.67 11.97 -10.25
C THR A 420 -3.47 11.71 -8.76
N MET A 421 -4.36 12.25 -7.92
CA MET A 421 -4.30 12.08 -6.47
C MET A 421 -4.50 10.61 -6.09
N ALA A 422 -5.48 9.94 -6.71
CA ALA A 422 -5.75 8.53 -6.46
C ALA A 422 -4.54 7.63 -6.78
N ILE A 423 -3.93 7.78 -7.97
CA ILE A 423 -2.78 6.97 -8.39
C ILE A 423 -1.53 7.33 -7.56
N SER A 424 -1.30 8.62 -7.30
CA SER A 424 -0.17 9.09 -6.48
C SER A 424 -0.25 8.56 -5.05
N ASN A 425 -1.44 8.56 -4.45
CA ASN A 425 -1.67 8.00 -3.12
C ASN A 425 -1.35 6.51 -3.06
N CYS A 426 -1.83 5.71 -4.02
CA CYS A 426 -1.54 4.27 -4.06
C CYS A 426 -0.06 3.93 -4.27
N ILE A 427 0.67 4.73 -5.06
CA ILE A 427 2.13 4.53 -5.24
C ILE A 427 2.90 4.98 -3.99
N GLY A 428 2.40 6.04 -3.33
CA GLY A 428 2.94 6.55 -2.07
C GLY A 428 2.78 5.57 -0.92
N SER A 429 1.59 4.98 -0.74
CA SER A 429 1.34 3.93 0.27
C SER A 429 2.26 2.73 0.04
N ASN A 430 2.39 2.25 -1.19
CA ASN A 430 3.33 1.15 -1.49
C ASN A 430 4.80 1.46 -1.12
N THR A 431 5.22 2.72 -1.25
CA THR A 431 6.57 3.14 -0.84
C THR A 431 6.71 3.12 0.69
N PHE A 432 5.67 3.53 1.40
CA PHE A 432 5.57 3.40 2.85
C PHE A 432 5.59 1.93 3.30
N ASP A 433 4.86 1.05 2.62
CA ASP A 433 4.74 -0.35 2.98
C ASP A 433 6.07 -1.09 2.82
N ILE A 434 6.80 -0.83 1.73
CA ILE A 434 8.11 -1.45 1.51
C ILE A 434 9.16 -0.91 2.49
N LEU A 435 9.25 0.40 2.67
CA LEU A 435 10.35 0.98 3.45
C LEU A 435 10.12 0.89 4.96
N LEU A 436 8.89 1.14 5.42
CA LEU A 436 8.55 1.16 6.84
C LEU A 436 7.83 -0.12 7.27
N CYS A 437 6.78 -0.58 6.57
CA CYS A 437 6.01 -1.74 7.01
C CYS A 437 6.81 -3.04 6.97
N LEU A 438 7.72 -3.25 6.00
CA LEU A 438 8.70 -4.35 6.02
C LEU A 438 9.92 -4.03 6.89
N GLY A 439 10.51 -2.85 6.70
CA GLY A 439 11.78 -2.49 7.34
C GLY A 439 11.71 -2.47 8.87
N LEU A 440 10.64 -1.94 9.45
CA LEU A 440 10.53 -1.78 10.90
C LEU A 440 10.37 -3.12 11.65
N PRO A 441 9.46 -4.03 11.27
CA PRO A 441 9.37 -5.35 11.91
C PRO A 441 10.66 -6.17 11.77
N TRP A 442 11.32 -6.13 10.60
CA TRP A 442 12.60 -6.80 10.40
C TRP A 442 13.72 -6.22 11.27
N LEU A 443 13.78 -4.89 11.39
CA LEU A 443 14.76 -4.22 12.26
C LEU A 443 14.54 -4.60 13.73
N VAL A 444 13.29 -4.60 14.19
CA VAL A 444 12.97 -4.97 15.58
C VAL A 444 13.26 -6.45 15.84
N LYS A 445 12.89 -7.36 14.93
CA LYS A 445 13.19 -8.79 15.09
C LYS A 445 14.69 -9.08 15.07
N SER A 446 15.42 -8.51 14.10
CA SER A 446 16.86 -8.74 13.96
C SER A 446 17.66 -8.16 15.13
N LEU A 447 17.25 -7.02 15.71
CA LEU A 447 17.97 -6.38 16.80
C LEU A 447 17.65 -6.96 18.19
N PHE A 448 16.36 -7.20 18.48
CA PHE A 448 15.91 -7.58 19.82
C PHE A 448 15.70 -9.10 20.01
N TYR A 449 15.44 -9.83 18.93
CA TYR A 449 15.12 -11.27 18.98
C TYR A 449 15.96 -12.10 17.98
N PRO A 450 17.30 -12.05 18.04
CA PRO A 450 18.14 -12.85 17.15
C PRO A 450 17.96 -14.35 17.42
N ILE A 451 17.77 -15.13 16.35
CA ILE A 451 17.54 -16.59 16.40
C ILE A 451 18.75 -17.33 16.99
N THR A 452 19.96 -16.82 16.73
CA THR A 452 21.21 -17.32 17.31
C THR A 452 22.00 -16.18 17.95
N PRO A 453 22.48 -16.34 19.21
CA PRO A 453 23.29 -15.31 19.85
C PRO A 453 24.55 -15.03 19.02
N GLY A 454 24.73 -13.78 18.61
CA GLY A 454 25.87 -13.32 17.80
C GLY A 454 25.58 -13.12 16.31
N ASN A 455 24.45 -13.62 15.78
CA ASN A 455 24.05 -13.35 14.40
C ASN A 455 22.70 -12.63 14.34
N TYR A 456 22.72 -11.35 13.96
CA TYR A 456 21.56 -10.47 13.88
C TYR A 456 20.96 -10.45 12.46
N TRP A 457 20.32 -11.56 12.06
CA TRP A 457 19.64 -11.70 10.77
C TRP A 457 18.32 -12.48 10.88
N VAL A 458 17.43 -12.26 9.92
CA VAL A 458 16.17 -12.99 9.75
C VAL A 458 16.26 -13.83 8.47
N SER A 459 15.99 -15.13 8.55
CA SER A 459 15.88 -16.03 7.39
C SER A 459 14.53 -15.90 6.72
N LEU A 460 14.50 -15.89 5.39
CA LEU A 460 13.30 -16.15 4.60
C LEU A 460 13.22 -17.64 4.27
N ASN A 461 12.02 -18.21 4.25
CA ASN A 461 11.85 -19.65 3.97
C ASN A 461 11.73 -19.93 2.47
N SER A 462 11.38 -18.92 1.67
CA SER A 462 11.13 -19.03 0.24
C SER A 462 12.02 -18.08 -0.57
N SER A 463 12.84 -18.65 -1.45
CA SER A 463 13.54 -17.88 -2.48
C SER A 463 12.55 -17.29 -3.52
N GLY A 464 11.27 -17.68 -3.50
CA GLY A 464 10.20 -17.23 -4.41
C GLY A 464 9.87 -15.76 -4.27
N ILE A 465 10.01 -15.25 -3.06
CA ILE A 465 9.79 -13.85 -2.72
C ILE A 465 10.77 -12.95 -3.48
N SER A 466 12.02 -13.38 -3.66
CA SER A 466 13.00 -12.61 -4.44
C SER A 466 12.54 -12.44 -5.90
N TYR A 467 11.98 -13.50 -6.51
CA TYR A 467 11.40 -13.44 -7.86
C TYR A 467 10.14 -12.57 -7.92
N ASN A 468 9.29 -12.63 -6.89
CA ASN A 468 8.10 -11.77 -6.80
C ASN A 468 8.48 -10.29 -6.66
N ALA A 469 9.52 -9.96 -5.89
CA ALA A 469 10.04 -8.60 -5.76
C ALA A 469 10.62 -8.06 -7.09
N ILE A 470 11.33 -8.90 -7.83
CA ILE A 470 11.82 -8.59 -9.18
C ILE A 470 10.64 -8.34 -10.14
N SER A 471 9.60 -9.16 -10.06
CA SER A 471 8.38 -9.00 -10.87
C SER A 471 7.63 -7.71 -10.55
N LEU A 472 7.60 -7.29 -9.28
CA LEU A 472 7.00 -6.03 -8.86
C LEU A 472 7.67 -4.82 -9.55
N LEU A 473 9.00 -4.80 -9.67
CA LEU A 473 9.70 -3.77 -10.44
C LEU A 473 9.31 -3.77 -11.93
N SER A 474 9.09 -4.94 -12.51
CA SER A 474 8.60 -5.07 -13.89
C SER A 474 7.18 -4.50 -14.06
N THR A 475 6.27 -4.78 -13.11
CA THR A 475 4.89 -4.25 -13.15
C THR A 475 4.85 -2.72 -13.05
N LEU A 476 5.75 -2.11 -12.26
CA LEU A 476 5.89 -0.66 -12.17
C LEU A 476 6.30 -0.04 -13.52
N PHE A 477 7.30 -0.62 -14.19
CA PHE A 477 7.70 -0.15 -15.52
C PHE A 477 6.60 -0.34 -16.55
N ALA A 478 5.86 -1.45 -16.48
CA ALA A 478 4.73 -1.71 -17.36
C ALA A 478 3.62 -0.66 -17.18
N LEU A 479 3.26 -0.32 -15.93
CA LEU A 479 2.29 0.73 -15.62
C LEU A 479 2.77 2.09 -16.15
N TYR A 480 3.98 2.52 -15.76
CA TYR A 480 4.52 3.82 -16.18
C TYR A 480 4.63 3.90 -17.71
N GLY A 481 5.05 2.82 -18.37
CA GLY A 481 5.09 2.70 -19.82
C GLY A 481 3.70 2.87 -20.46
N CYS A 482 2.70 2.17 -19.95
CA CYS A 482 1.32 2.29 -20.43
C CYS A 482 0.78 3.72 -20.28
N LEU A 483 1.01 4.36 -19.13
CA LEU A 483 0.63 5.75 -18.90
C LEU A 483 1.39 6.72 -19.81
N ALA A 484 2.69 6.51 -20.01
CA ALA A 484 3.53 7.35 -20.86
C ALA A 484 3.13 7.27 -22.35
N LEU A 485 2.86 6.06 -22.85
CA LEU A 485 2.40 5.82 -24.22
C LEU A 485 1.03 6.47 -24.47
N ASN A 486 0.15 6.46 -23.47
CA ASN A 486 -1.15 7.13 -23.55
C ASN A 486 -1.11 8.61 -23.15
N LYS A 487 0.06 9.25 -23.16
CA LYS A 487 0.24 10.68 -22.85
C LYS A 487 -0.33 11.10 -21.49
N PHE A 488 -0.28 10.22 -20.49
CA PHE A 488 -0.80 10.45 -19.14
C PHE A 488 -2.32 10.69 -19.09
N GLN A 489 -3.07 9.98 -19.94
CA GLN A 489 -4.53 9.92 -19.86
C GLN A 489 -4.95 8.56 -19.32
N LEU A 490 -5.73 8.53 -18.24
CA LEU A 490 -6.30 7.30 -17.70
C LEU A 490 -7.58 6.97 -18.45
N ASP A 491 -7.47 6.06 -19.41
CA ASP A 491 -8.58 5.55 -20.20
C ASP A 491 -9.01 4.15 -19.76
N TRP A 492 -10.24 3.76 -20.10
CA TRP A 492 -10.73 2.39 -19.93
C TRP A 492 -9.81 1.35 -20.59
N LYS A 493 -9.09 1.71 -21.66
CA LYS A 493 -8.11 0.84 -22.33
C LYS A 493 -6.92 0.52 -21.43
N ILE A 494 -6.36 1.53 -20.76
CA ILE A 494 -5.29 1.30 -19.77
C ILE A 494 -5.84 0.46 -18.63
N GLY A 495 -7.07 0.75 -18.19
CA GLY A 495 -7.72 -0.02 -17.15
C GLY A 495 -7.80 -1.52 -17.48
N THR A 496 -8.26 -1.86 -18.68
CA THR A 496 -8.31 -3.24 -19.17
C THR A 496 -6.91 -3.86 -19.29
N THR A 497 -5.93 -3.13 -19.82
CA THR A 497 -4.54 -3.62 -19.92
C THR A 497 -3.96 -3.92 -18.54
N CYS A 498 -4.16 -3.03 -17.56
CA CYS A 498 -3.73 -3.23 -16.18
C CYS A 498 -4.44 -4.43 -15.52
N ALA A 499 -5.74 -4.63 -15.77
CA ALA A 499 -6.48 -5.79 -15.27
C ALA A 499 -5.92 -7.11 -15.84
N ILE A 500 -5.63 -7.16 -17.15
CA ILE A 500 -5.03 -8.34 -17.79
C ILE A 500 -3.62 -8.59 -17.23
N ALA A 501 -2.81 -7.54 -17.08
CA ALA A 501 -1.48 -7.63 -16.50
C ALA A 501 -1.52 -8.16 -15.06
N TYR A 502 -2.48 -7.72 -14.25
CA TYR A 502 -2.67 -8.19 -12.87
C TYR A 502 -3.01 -9.68 -12.82
N VAL A 503 -3.98 -10.13 -13.63
CA VAL A 503 -4.33 -11.56 -13.71
C VAL A 503 -3.15 -12.40 -14.21
N GLY A 504 -2.42 -11.92 -15.21
CA GLY A 504 -1.21 -12.58 -15.71
C GLY A 504 -0.12 -12.69 -14.65
N PHE A 505 0.11 -11.63 -13.87
CA PHE A 505 1.02 -11.64 -12.73
C PHE A 505 0.62 -12.67 -11.68
N LEU A 506 -0.65 -12.71 -11.27
CA LEU A 506 -1.15 -13.67 -10.28
C LEU A 506 -0.92 -15.12 -10.74
N ILE A 507 -1.19 -15.42 -12.01
CA ILE A 507 -0.96 -16.75 -12.58
C ILE A 507 0.54 -17.09 -12.55
N ILE A 508 1.41 -16.19 -13.01
CA ILE A 508 2.86 -16.45 -13.03
C ILE A 508 3.40 -16.63 -11.61
N ALA A 509 3.04 -15.75 -10.68
CA ALA A 509 3.52 -15.82 -9.30
C ALA A 509 3.04 -17.09 -8.59
N THR A 510 1.78 -17.48 -8.77
CA THR A 510 1.26 -18.74 -8.20
C THR A 510 1.96 -19.97 -8.79
N LEU A 511 2.27 -19.98 -10.10
CA LEU A 511 3.01 -21.08 -10.72
C LEU A 511 4.47 -21.18 -10.22
N ILE A 512 5.13 -20.05 -9.97
CA ILE A 512 6.49 -20.02 -9.40
C ILE A 512 6.48 -20.59 -7.98
N GLU A 513 5.56 -20.15 -7.13
CA GLU A 513 5.47 -20.57 -5.73
C GLU A 513 5.00 -22.03 -5.56
N LEU A 514 4.25 -22.58 -6.52
CA LEU A 514 3.84 -23.99 -6.56
C LEU A 514 4.91 -24.92 -7.14
N ASN A 515 6.15 -24.45 -7.29
CA ASN A 515 7.28 -25.22 -7.82
C ASN A 515 7.09 -25.77 -9.23
N VAL A 516 6.25 -25.15 -10.07
CA VAL A 516 5.95 -25.67 -11.42
C VAL A 516 7.15 -25.52 -12.36
N PHE A 517 7.88 -24.40 -12.26
CA PHE A 517 9.04 -24.14 -13.11
C PHE A 517 10.35 -24.69 -12.53
N PHE A 518 10.57 -24.44 -11.24
CA PHE A 518 11.76 -24.85 -10.48
C PHE A 518 11.37 -24.95 -9.01
N VAL A 519 12.17 -25.65 -8.20
CA VAL A 519 11.89 -25.79 -6.77
C VAL A 519 12.27 -24.49 -6.06
N VAL A 520 11.26 -23.85 -5.49
CA VAL A 520 11.30 -22.55 -4.81
C VAL A 520 10.92 -22.69 -3.33
N ASN A 521 9.90 -23.50 -3.06
CA ASN A 521 9.41 -23.82 -1.74
C ASN A 521 9.65 -25.29 -1.42
N LEU A 522 10.10 -25.60 -0.21
CA LEU A 522 10.05 -26.98 0.27
C LEU A 522 8.60 -27.37 0.58
N PRO A 523 8.24 -28.66 0.46
CA PRO A 523 6.93 -29.14 0.88
C PRO A 523 6.73 -28.92 2.38
N THR A 524 5.50 -28.66 2.81
CA THR A 524 5.17 -28.57 4.23
C THR A 524 5.25 -29.96 4.89
N CYS A 525 5.82 -30.02 6.09
CA CYS A 525 5.90 -31.26 6.85
C CYS A 525 4.48 -31.75 7.20
N LEU A 526 4.26 -33.06 7.07
CA LEU A 526 3.03 -33.71 7.52
C LEU A 526 2.83 -33.47 9.02
N HIS A 527 1.66 -32.95 9.37
CA HIS A 527 1.20 -32.72 10.72
C HIS A 527 -0.28 -33.15 10.81
N TRP A 528 -0.71 -33.57 12.00
CA TRP A 528 -1.98 -34.26 12.25
C TRP A 528 -2.94 -33.42 13.07
#